data_AF-A0A523TYI9-F1
#
_entry.id   AF-A0A523TYI9-F1
#
_cell.length_a   1.000
_cell.length_b   1.000
_cell.length_c   1.000
_cell.angle_alpha   90.00
_cell.angle_beta   90.00
_cell.angle_gamma   90.00
#
_symmetry.space_group_name_H-M   'P 1'
#
loop_
_entity.id
_entity.type
_entity.pdbx_description
1 polymer ?
#
loop_
_entity_poly.entity_id
_entity_poly.type
_entity_poly.pdbx_seq_one_letter_code
_entity_poly.pdbx_strand_id
1 'polypeptide(L)'
;MSLNLTPSEIKLADRLITGLNKGSRFWRWNRWIALTSGIFMLGIGVWALSISIKSIFSIAEIEWIYRDGKITQSAVEFYIQEHLSYILISVIAYTMAIVNGLIGISVIFGALIRWNRHRRDALIAKVLRAEFDRERRISGIL
;
A
#
# COMPACT_ATOMS: atom_id res chain seq x y z
N MET A 1 -13.81 41.86 7.07
CA MET A 1 -15.07 41.12 6.92
C MET A 1 -15.20 40.24 8.15
N SER A 2 -16.18 40.51 9.02
CA SER A 2 -16.58 39.54 10.05
C SER A 2 -17.50 38.52 9.40
N LEU A 3 -17.20 37.23 9.51
CA LEU A 3 -18.17 36.19 9.17
C LEU A 3 -19.18 36.17 10.31
N ASN A 4 -20.41 36.60 10.03
CA ASN A 4 -21.53 36.41 10.96
C ASN A 4 -21.92 34.92 10.93
N LEU A 5 -21.14 34.08 11.62
CA LEU A 5 -21.37 32.64 11.68
C LEU A 5 -22.50 32.32 12.66
N THR A 6 -23.40 31.46 12.22
CA THR A 6 -24.48 30.91 13.05
C THR A 6 -23.93 29.88 14.05
N PRO A 7 -24.58 29.67 15.22
CA PRO A 7 -24.14 28.68 16.22
C PRO A 7 -23.98 27.25 15.69
N SER A 8 -24.73 26.88 14.65
CA SER A 8 -24.60 25.59 13.94
C SER A 8 -23.30 25.50 13.12
N GLU A 9 -22.94 26.57 12.43
CA GLU A 9 -21.67 26.67 11.68
C GLU A 9 -20.47 26.65 12.61
N ILE A 10 -20.58 27.30 13.78
CA ILE A 10 -19.58 27.24 14.86
C ILE A 10 -19.28 25.79 15.25
N LYS A 11 -20.34 25.02 15.53
CA LYS A 11 -20.22 23.61 15.91
C LYS A 11 -19.65 22.75 14.78
N LEU A 12 -19.95 23.08 13.53
CA LEU A 12 -19.46 22.37 12.36
C LEU A 12 -17.96 22.67 12.10
N ALA A 13 -17.55 23.93 12.28
CA ALA A 13 -16.16 24.36 12.22
C ALA A 13 -15.31 23.68 13.30
N ASP A 14 -15.78 23.63 14.55
CA ASP A 14 -15.09 22.93 15.64
C ASP A 14 -14.91 21.43 15.36
N ARG A 15 -15.93 20.78 14.78
CA ARG A 15 -15.84 19.38 14.34
C ARG A 15 -14.82 19.19 13.23
N LEU A 16 -14.79 20.08 12.23
CA LEU A 16 -13.81 20.05 11.14
C LEU A 16 -12.38 20.22 11.67
N ILE A 17 -12.13 21.22 12.52
CA ILE A 17 -10.82 21.49 13.13
C ILE A 17 -10.37 20.29 13.98
N THR A 18 -11.27 19.73 14.77
CA THR A 18 -10.98 18.55 15.60
C THR A 18 -10.66 17.34 14.72
N GLY A 19 -11.43 17.12 13.65
CA GLY A 19 -11.20 16.06 12.68
C GLY A 19 -9.84 16.16 11.99
N LEU A 20 -9.51 17.35 11.48
CA LEU A 20 -8.22 17.63 10.83
C LEU A 20 -7.04 17.41 11.78
N ASN A 21 -7.14 17.89 13.03
CA ASN A 21 -6.09 17.70 14.04
C ASN A 21 -5.92 16.23 14.45
N LYS A 22 -7.02 15.49 14.63
CA LYS A 22 -6.97 14.07 14.97
C LYS A 22 -6.37 13.25 13.82
N GLY A 23 -6.81 13.52 12.59
CA GLY A 23 -6.27 12.89 11.38
C GLY A 23 -4.78 13.16 11.20
N SER A 24 -4.35 14.40 11.41
CA SER A 24 -2.93 14.79 11.40
C SER A 24 -2.12 14.00 12.43
N ARG A 25 -2.51 13.99 13.71
CA ARG A 25 -1.75 13.25 14.74
C ARG A 25 -1.64 11.76 14.45
N PHE A 26 -2.73 11.14 14.01
CA PHE A 26 -2.76 9.71 13.70
C PHE A 26 -1.91 9.37 12.48
N TRP A 27 -1.91 10.24 11.47
CA TRP A 27 -1.11 10.06 10.25
C TRP A 27 0.40 10.04 10.52
N ARG A 28 0.88 10.78 11.53
CA ARG A 28 2.31 10.80 11.89
C ARG A 28 2.86 9.41 12.24
N TRP A 29 2.04 8.56 12.87
CA TRP A 29 2.38 7.18 13.20
C TRP A 29 2.01 6.22 12.06
N ASN A 30 0.79 6.35 11.53
CA ASN A 30 0.31 5.48 10.46
C ASN A 30 1.15 5.51 9.18
N ARG A 31 1.82 6.63 8.88
CA ARG A 31 2.70 6.71 7.70
C ARG A 31 3.86 5.72 7.79
N TRP A 32 4.42 5.52 8.98
CA TRP A 32 5.55 4.61 9.16
C TRP A 32 5.09 3.17 9.05
N ILE A 33 3.93 2.86 9.65
CA ILE A 33 3.29 1.55 9.53
C ILE A 33 2.96 1.25 8.05
N ALA A 34 2.38 2.21 7.33
CA ALA A 34 2.07 2.05 5.91
C ALA A 34 3.34 1.83 5.07
N LEU A 35 4.40 2.61 5.31
CA LEU A 35 5.67 2.43 4.61
C LEU A 35 6.31 1.07 4.92
N THR A 36 6.37 0.65 6.19
CA THR A 36 6.96 -0.65 6.55
C THR A 36 6.14 -1.81 5.98
N SER A 37 4.80 -1.74 6.05
CA SER A 37 3.93 -2.74 5.42
C SER A 37 4.11 -2.79 3.90
N GLY A 38 4.21 -1.64 3.24
CA GLY A 38 4.43 -1.58 1.80
C GLY A 38 5.79 -2.14 1.38
N ILE A 39 6.87 -1.81 2.10
CA ILE A 39 8.22 -2.36 1.88
C ILE A 39 8.22 -3.87 2.15
N PHE A 40 7.56 -4.32 3.21
CA PHE A 40 7.46 -5.74 3.53
C PHE A 40 6.73 -6.54 2.44
N MET A 41 5.62 -6.01 1.92
CA MET A 41 4.90 -6.61 0.79
C MET A 41 5.75 -6.66 -0.47
N LEU A 42 6.50 -5.60 -0.78
CA LEU A 42 7.47 -5.62 -1.87
C LEU A 42 8.53 -6.71 -1.66
N GLY A 43 9.05 -6.86 -0.44
CA GLY A 43 10.00 -7.91 -0.08
C GLY A 43 9.45 -9.31 -0.31
N ILE A 44 8.20 -9.58 0.12
CA ILE A 44 7.49 -10.83 -0.17
C ILE A 44 7.35 -11.02 -1.68
N GLY A 45 7.00 -9.97 -2.41
CA GLY A 45 6.85 -10.02 -3.87
C GLY A 45 8.15 -10.41 -4.58
N VAL A 46 9.26 -9.79 -4.20
CA VAL A 46 10.61 -10.11 -4.72
C VAL A 46 11.01 -11.54 -4.37
N TRP A 47 10.73 -11.98 -3.14
CA TRP A 47 11.03 -13.35 -2.72
C TRP A 47 10.23 -14.39 -3.51
N ALA A 48 8.93 -14.16 -3.71
CA ALA A 48 8.08 -15.02 -4.53
C ALA A 48 8.51 -15.05 -6.01
N LEU A 49 8.95 -13.91 -6.55
CA LEU A 49 9.53 -13.82 -7.89
C LEU A 49 10.79 -14.70 -8.00
N SER A 50 11.65 -14.69 -6.96
CA SER A 50 12.88 -15.49 -6.93
C SER A 50 12.61 -16.99 -6.96
N ILE A 51 11.54 -17.45 -6.29
CA ILE A 51 11.09 -18.85 -6.33
C ILE A 51 10.63 -19.21 -7.74
N SER A 52 9.82 -18.34 -8.35
CA SER A 52 9.28 -18.55 -9.71
C SER A 52 10.41 -18.66 -10.74
N ILE A 53 11.41 -17.76 -10.67
CA ILE A 53 12.57 -17.76 -11.58
C ILE A 53 13.36 -19.06 -11.43
N LYS A 54 13.66 -19.49 -10.20
CA LYS A 54 14.40 -20.74 -9.96
C LYS A 54 13.69 -21.95 -10.56
N SER A 55 12.37 -22.01 -10.45
CA SER A 55 11.60 -23.12 -11.00
C SER A 55 11.50 -23.10 -12.53
N ILE A 56 11.55 -21.92 -13.17
CA ILE A 56 11.60 -21.82 -14.64
C ILE A 56 12.95 -22.36 -15.15
N PHE A 57 14.06 -21.99 -14.50
CA PHE A 57 15.37 -22.47 -14.89
C PHE A 57 15.51 -23.99 -14.72
N SER A 58 14.97 -24.57 -13.64
CA SER A 58 15.01 -26.03 -13.46
C SER A 58 14.22 -26.78 -14.55
N ILE A 59 13.09 -26.23 -15.00
CA ILE A 59 12.32 -26.84 -16.11
C ILE A 59 13.12 -26.76 -17.42
N ALA A 60 13.75 -25.61 -17.70
CA ALA A 60 14.53 -25.39 -18.92
C ALA A 60 15.77 -26.31 -19.02
N GLU A 61 16.46 -26.56 -17.90
CA GLU A 61 17.58 -27.51 -17.86
C GLU A 61 17.14 -28.94 -18.20
N ILE A 62 15.97 -29.37 -17.73
CA ILE A 62 15.49 -30.73 -17.96
C ILE A 62 14.99 -30.92 -19.40
N GLU A 63 14.34 -29.90 -19.98
CA GLU A 63 13.94 -29.93 -21.40
C GLU A 63 15.16 -30.11 -22.32
N TRP A 64 16.29 -29.48 -21.96
CA TRP A 64 17.55 -29.64 -22.69
C TRP A 64 18.09 -31.08 -22.64
N ILE A 65 18.05 -31.70 -21.46
CA ILE A 65 18.45 -33.11 -21.26
C ILE A 65 17.52 -34.07 -22.02
N TYR A 66 16.23 -33.78 -22.07
CA TYR A 66 15.23 -34.58 -22.80
C TYR A 66 15.45 -34.54 -24.31
N ARG A 67 15.87 -33.39 -24.86
CA ARG A 67 16.02 -33.19 -26.31
C ARG A 67 17.10 -34.08 -26.95
N ASP A 68 18.08 -34.53 -26.16
CA ASP A 68 19.19 -35.37 -26.62
C ASP A 68 18.96 -36.89 -26.42
N GLY A 69 17.88 -37.31 -25.74
CA GLY A 69 17.61 -38.71 -25.39
C GLY A 69 16.45 -39.35 -26.16
N LYS A 70 16.55 -40.64 -26.49
CA LYS A 70 15.44 -41.44 -27.04
C LYS A 70 14.37 -41.67 -25.96
N ILE A 71 13.33 -40.84 -25.94
CA ILE A 71 12.30 -40.85 -24.91
C ILE A 71 11.23 -41.93 -25.20
N THR A 72 10.94 -42.77 -24.19
CA THR A 72 9.78 -43.67 -24.16
C THR A 72 8.55 -42.97 -23.57
N GLN A 73 7.35 -43.34 -24.02
CA GLN A 73 6.08 -42.73 -23.61
C GLN A 73 5.85 -42.77 -22.07
N SER A 74 6.35 -43.82 -21.41
CA SER A 74 6.30 -43.94 -19.95
C SER A 74 7.17 -42.91 -19.20
N ALA A 75 8.25 -42.44 -19.82
CA ALA A 75 9.10 -41.40 -19.25
C ALA A 75 8.39 -40.03 -19.30
N VAL A 76 7.60 -39.78 -20.36
CA VAL A 76 6.78 -38.57 -20.50
C VAL A 76 5.69 -38.49 -19.44
N GLU A 77 4.99 -39.61 -19.14
CA GLU A 77 3.94 -39.63 -18.12
C GLU A 77 4.50 -39.39 -16.70
N PHE A 78 5.65 -40.00 -16.38
CA PHE A 78 6.36 -39.76 -15.13
C PHE A 78 6.80 -38.29 -14.99
N TYR A 79 7.35 -37.72 -16.07
CA TYR A 79 7.77 -36.32 -16.15
C TYR A 79 6.60 -35.35 -15.92
N ILE A 80 5.45 -35.59 -16.56
CA ILE A 80 4.27 -34.74 -16.41
C ILE A 80 3.76 -34.77 -14.96
N GLN A 81 3.67 -35.94 -14.33
CA GLN A 81 3.19 -36.05 -12.95
C GLN A 81 4.12 -35.38 -11.94
N GLU A 82 5.44 -35.52 -12.11
CA GLU A 82 6.42 -34.96 -11.19
C GLU A 82 6.47 -33.42 -11.32
N HIS A 83 6.38 -32.88 -12.54
CA HIS A 83 6.55 -31.44 -12.79
C HIS A 83 5.28 -30.61 -12.78
N LEU A 84 4.09 -31.22 -12.82
CA LEU A 84 2.83 -30.48 -12.66
C LEU A 84 2.81 -29.67 -11.36
N SER A 85 3.36 -30.26 -10.28
CA SER A 85 3.47 -29.61 -8.96
C SER A 85 4.38 -28.38 -8.99
N TYR A 86 5.54 -28.46 -9.64
CA TYR A 86 6.49 -27.36 -9.81
C TYR A 86 5.92 -26.22 -10.66
N ILE A 87 5.23 -26.55 -11.76
CA ILE A 87 4.56 -25.55 -12.61
C ILE A 87 3.48 -24.83 -11.79
N LEU A 88 2.65 -25.57 -11.04
CA LEU A 88 1.60 -24.98 -10.22
C LEU A 88 2.17 -24.05 -9.14
N ILE A 89 3.21 -24.50 -8.42
CA ILE A 89 3.91 -23.70 -7.40
C ILE A 89 4.48 -22.42 -8.03
N SER A 90 5.05 -22.51 -9.23
CA SER A 90 5.60 -21.35 -9.96
C SER A 90 4.53 -20.34 -10.33
N VAL A 91 3.39 -20.80 -10.86
CA VAL A 91 2.28 -19.91 -11.23
C VAL A 91 1.71 -19.21 -10.00
N ILE A 92 1.56 -19.94 -8.88
CA ILE A 92 1.10 -19.35 -7.61
C ILE A 92 2.10 -18.33 -7.10
N ALA A 93 3.39 -18.67 -7.05
CA ALA A 93 4.44 -17.77 -6.60
C ALA A 93 4.54 -16.51 -7.47
N TYR A 94 4.39 -16.65 -8.79
CA TYR A 94 4.41 -15.52 -9.72
C TYR A 94 3.18 -14.61 -9.52
N THR A 95 2.01 -15.21 -9.33
CA THR A 95 0.78 -14.46 -9.04
C THR A 95 0.90 -13.70 -7.71
N MET A 96 1.43 -14.36 -6.67
CA MET A 96 1.73 -13.72 -5.39
C MET A 96 2.74 -12.59 -5.54
N ALA A 97 3.75 -12.75 -6.39
CA ALA A 97 4.74 -11.71 -6.66
C ALA A 97 4.10 -10.44 -7.24
N ILE A 98 3.24 -10.59 -8.25
CA ILE A 98 2.52 -9.48 -8.87
C ILE A 98 1.59 -8.80 -7.87
N VAL A 99 0.75 -9.58 -7.18
CA VAL A 99 -0.25 -9.04 -6.25
C VAL A 99 0.42 -8.27 -5.11
N ASN A 100 1.41 -8.87 -4.45
CA ASN A 100 2.13 -8.19 -3.36
C ASN A 100 2.97 -7.01 -3.87
N GLY A 101 3.54 -7.11 -5.07
CA GLY A 101 4.24 -6.01 -5.73
C GLY A 101 3.33 -4.79 -5.94
N LEU A 102 2.17 -5.00 -6.57
CA LEU A 102 1.21 -3.93 -6.86
C LEU A 102 0.61 -3.32 -5.58
N ILE A 103 0.26 -4.14 -4.59
CA ILE A 103 -0.25 -3.64 -3.30
C ILE A 103 0.85 -2.85 -2.59
N GLY A 104 2.08 -3.38 -2.51
CA GLY A 104 3.21 -2.72 -1.88
C GLY A 104 3.49 -1.34 -2.48
N ILE A 105 3.55 -1.25 -3.82
CA ILE A 105 3.71 0.02 -4.54
C ILE A 105 2.56 0.98 -4.23
N SER A 106 1.32 0.51 -4.30
CA SER A 106 0.13 1.33 -4.06
C SER A 106 0.10 1.90 -2.64
N VAL A 107 0.46 1.09 -1.64
CA VAL A 107 0.54 1.52 -0.24
C VAL A 107 1.64 2.56 -0.04
N ILE A 108 2.84 2.33 -0.58
CA ILE A 108 3.95 3.29 -0.49
C ILE A 108 3.57 4.61 -1.17
N PHE A 109 3.03 4.56 -2.39
CA PHE A 109 2.65 5.75 -3.13
C PHE A 109 1.55 6.54 -2.41
N GLY A 110 0.54 5.83 -1.88
CA GLY A 110 -0.50 6.44 -1.05
C GLY A 110 0.06 7.11 0.22
N ALA A 111 1.04 6.47 0.87
CA ALA A 111 1.73 7.04 2.03
C ALA A 111 2.55 8.29 1.67
N LEU A 112 3.25 8.27 0.54
CA LEU A 112 4.04 9.39 0.05
C LEU A 112 3.16 10.59 -0.37
N ILE A 113 2.08 10.36 -1.10
CA ILE A 113 1.13 11.43 -1.47
C ILE A 113 0.56 12.10 -0.22
N ARG A 114 0.19 11.31 0.79
CA ARG A 114 -0.36 11.82 2.04
C ARG A 114 0.71 12.40 2.98
N TRP A 115 2.00 12.23 2.69
CA TRP A 115 3.10 12.69 3.54
C TRP A 115 3.06 14.20 3.78
N ASN A 116 2.80 14.97 2.72
CA ASN A 116 2.73 16.43 2.79
C ASN A 116 1.33 16.98 3.11
N ARG A 117 0.27 16.18 2.88
CA ARG A 117 -1.12 16.59 3.20
C ARG A 117 -1.31 16.92 4.67
N HIS A 118 -0.71 16.14 5.58
CA HIS A 118 -0.76 16.41 7.01
C HIS A 118 -0.32 17.84 7.37
N ARG A 119 0.78 18.34 6.79
CA ARG A 119 1.28 19.69 7.13
C ARG A 119 0.29 20.76 6.66
N ARG A 120 -0.28 20.57 5.47
CA ARG A 120 -1.31 21.45 4.92
C ARG A 120 -2.57 21.42 5.80
N ASP A 121 -3.05 20.24 6.18
CA ASP A 121 -4.26 20.09 6.99
C ASP A 121 -4.07 20.71 8.39
N ALA A 122 -2.90 20.54 8.98
CA ALA A 122 -2.55 21.18 10.25
C ALA A 122 -2.46 22.71 10.15
N LEU A 123 -1.94 23.24 9.04
CA LEU A 123 -1.91 24.69 8.78
C LEU A 123 -3.32 25.25 8.58
N ILE A 124 -4.15 24.58 7.77
CA ILE A 124 -5.56 24.97 7.57
C ILE A 124 -6.31 24.97 8.90
N ALA A 125 -6.15 23.93 9.71
CA ALA A 125 -6.77 23.86 11.03
C ALA A 125 -6.31 24.98 11.97
N LYS A 126 -5.02 25.36 11.92
CA LYS A 126 -4.48 26.50 12.70
C LYS A 126 -5.05 27.84 12.24
N VAL A 127 -5.10 28.08 10.92
CA VAL A 127 -5.66 29.32 10.36
C VAL A 127 -7.14 29.45 10.68
N LEU A 128 -7.91 28.37 10.46
CA LEU A 128 -9.34 28.34 10.81
C LEU A 128 -9.56 28.64 12.29
N ARG A 129 -8.79 28.02 13.18
CA ARG A 129 -8.90 28.27 14.62
C ARG A 129 -8.56 29.71 15.00
N ALA A 130 -7.52 30.29 14.40
CA ALA A 130 -7.12 31.67 14.68
C ALA A 130 -8.19 32.67 14.22
N GLU A 131 -8.78 32.48 13.04
CA GLU A 131 -9.87 33.34 12.57
C GLU A 131 -11.11 33.19 13.44
N PHE A 132 -11.41 31.96 13.86
CA PHE A 132 -12.53 31.66 14.72
C PHE A 132 -12.41 32.29 16.12
N ASP A 133 -11.23 32.19 16.73
CA ASP A 133 -10.92 32.82 18.02
C ASP A 133 -10.94 34.35 17.94
N ARG A 134 -10.59 34.92 16.78
CA ARG A 134 -10.68 36.36 16.52
C ARG A 134 -12.13 36.82 16.46
N GLU A 135 -12.99 36.09 15.75
CA GLU A 135 -14.42 36.41 15.66
C GLU A 135 -15.14 36.32 17.00
N ARG A 136 -14.84 35.30 17.82
CA ARG A 136 -15.38 35.21 19.20
C ARG A 136 -15.04 36.43 20.05
N ARG A 137 -13.82 36.96 19.94
CA ARG A 137 -13.42 38.19 20.68
C ARG A 137 -14.16 39.43 20.20
N ILE A 138 -14.35 39.58 18.89
CA ILE A 138 -15.04 40.73 18.30
C ILE A 138 -16.53 40.72 18.64
N SER A 139 -17.15 39.54 18.68
CA SER A 139 -18.58 39.36 18.95
C SER A 139 -18.96 39.45 20.44
N GLY A 140 -17.99 39.55 21.36
CA GLY A 140 -18.25 39.72 22.79
C GLY A 140 -18.88 38.49 23.46
N ILE A 141 -18.83 37.31 22.84
CA ILE A 141 -19.40 36.06 23.36
C ILE A 141 -18.39 35.37 24.30
N LEU A 142 -17.85 36.10 25.28
CA LEU A 142 -16.99 35.54 26.33
C LEU A 142 -17.70 35.57 27.67
#